data_AF-A0A7S2K0P8-F1
#
_entry.id   AF-A0A7S2K0P8-F1
#
_cell.length_a   1.000
_cell.length_b   1.000
_cell.length_c   1.000
_cell.angle_alpha   90.00
_cell.angle_beta   90.00
_cell.angle_gamma   90.00
#
_symmetry.space_group_name_H-M   'P 1'
#
loop_
_entity.id
_entity.type
_entity.pdbx_description
1 polymer ?
#
loop_
_entity_poly.entity_id
_entity_poly.type
_entity_poly.pdbx_seq_one_letter_code
_entity_poly.pdbx_strand_id
1 'polypeptide(L)'
;ALKQDREIVIEAVRQEGYALRFAHEALQQDREIVLQAVRQNGLALDYAAEALRHDREIAHEAVRKDGQALKYVAKALQQDREIVLEAMRQDGFALRYADVAQRQDREIVLEAMRQRGYSLQFVDEALKQDREIV
;
A
#
# COMPACT_ATOMS: atom_id res chain seq x y z
N ALA A 1 -26.98 14.17 -5.13
CA ALA A 1 -27.12 13.10 -4.10
C ALA A 1 -25.93 13.17 -3.14
N LEU A 2 -26.05 12.77 -1.87
CA LEU A 2 -24.98 12.93 -0.85
C LEU A 2 -23.61 12.40 -1.29
N LYS A 3 -23.59 11.29 -2.05
CA LYS A 3 -22.37 10.65 -2.57
C LYS A 3 -21.62 11.47 -3.65
N GLN A 4 -22.24 12.49 -4.21
CA GLN A 4 -21.65 13.43 -5.18
C GLN A 4 -21.30 14.78 -4.55
N ASP A 5 -21.73 15.00 -3.30
CA ASP A 5 -21.42 16.21 -2.57
C ASP A 5 -19.99 16.11 -2.03
N ARG A 6 -19.11 16.96 -2.56
CA ARG A 6 -17.69 16.93 -2.26
C ARG A 6 -17.39 17.15 -0.79
N GLU A 7 -18.07 18.10 -0.14
CA GLU A 7 -17.82 18.46 1.25
C GLU A 7 -18.25 17.32 2.19
N ILE A 8 -19.42 16.74 1.92
CA ILE A 8 -19.93 15.60 2.67
C ILE A 8 -18.99 14.40 2.53
N VAL A 9 -18.51 14.13 1.32
CA VAL A 9 -17.56 13.02 1.08
C VAL A 9 -16.22 13.28 1.78
N ILE A 10 -15.69 14.51 1.72
CA ILE A 10 -14.45 14.88 2.44
C ILE A 10 -14.60 14.64 3.95
N GLU A 11 -15.71 15.05 4.54
CA GLU A 11 -15.93 14.89 5.97
C GLU A 11 -16.10 13.41 6.34
N ALA A 12 -16.80 12.64 5.49
CA ALA A 12 -16.94 11.20 5.69
C ALA A 12 -15.58 10.48 5.67
N VAL A 13 -14.71 10.77 4.69
CA VAL A 13 -13.39 10.10 4.59
C VAL A 13 -12.40 10.55 5.65
N ARG A 14 -12.58 11.74 6.24
CA ARG A 14 -11.80 12.19 7.40
C ARG A 14 -12.08 11.36 8.64
N GLN A 15 -13.34 10.95 8.82
CA GLN A 15 -13.74 10.15 9.98
C GLN A 15 -13.48 8.66 9.74
N GLU A 16 -13.79 8.17 8.53
CA GLU A 16 -13.63 6.77 8.12
C GLU A 16 -13.16 6.71 6.66
N GLY A 17 -11.88 6.42 6.42
CA GLY A 17 -11.27 6.44 5.09
C GLY A 17 -11.93 5.46 4.13
N TYR A 18 -12.48 4.35 4.64
CA TYR A 18 -13.27 3.43 3.83
C TYR A 18 -14.57 4.03 3.29
N ALA A 19 -15.03 5.18 3.78
CA ALA A 19 -16.19 5.88 3.23
C ALA A 19 -16.01 6.24 1.74
N LEU A 20 -14.77 6.31 1.24
CA LEU A 20 -14.45 6.52 -0.18
C LEU A 20 -15.18 5.52 -1.11
N ARG A 21 -15.41 4.29 -0.65
CA ARG A 21 -16.15 3.26 -1.41
C ARG A 21 -17.57 3.65 -1.79
N PHE A 22 -18.16 4.60 -1.05
CA PHE A 22 -19.53 5.07 -1.27
C PHE A 22 -19.58 6.36 -2.07
N ALA A 23 -18.44 7.05 -2.26
CA ALA A 23 -18.37 8.24 -3.07
C ALA A 23 -18.71 7.92 -4.54
N HIS A 24 -19.23 8.91 -5.25
CA HIS A 24 -19.40 8.81 -6.70
C HIS A 24 -18.05 8.65 -7.40
N GLU A 25 -18.01 7.98 -8.55
CA GLU A 25 -16.78 7.68 -9.30
C GLU A 25 -15.92 8.93 -9.57
N ALA A 26 -16.57 10.05 -9.93
CA ALA A 26 -15.89 11.33 -10.12
C ALA A 26 -15.12 11.82 -8.86
N LEU A 27 -15.59 11.49 -7.66
CA LEU A 27 -14.93 11.83 -6.39
C LEU A 27 -13.90 10.78 -5.97
N GLN A 28 -14.01 9.53 -6.43
CA GLN A 28 -12.94 8.53 -6.33
C GLN A 28 -11.74 8.84 -7.23
N GLN A 29 -11.91 9.77 -8.17
CA GLN A 29 -10.85 10.35 -9.01
C GLN A 29 -10.33 11.69 -8.48
N ASP A 30 -10.96 12.27 -7.45
CA ASP A 30 -10.49 13.49 -6.82
C ASP A 30 -9.29 13.16 -5.94
N ARG A 31 -8.11 13.64 -6.39
CA ARG A 31 -6.83 13.40 -5.73
C ARG A 31 -6.83 13.79 -4.26
N GLU A 32 -7.45 14.91 -3.90
CA GLU A 32 -7.45 15.42 -2.52
C GLU A 32 -8.30 14.51 -1.62
N ILE A 33 -9.48 14.09 -2.09
CA ILE A 33 -10.36 13.19 -1.35
C ILE A 33 -9.68 11.84 -1.13
N VAL A 34 -9.09 11.28 -2.18
CA VAL A 34 -8.38 10.00 -2.09
C VAL A 34 -7.20 10.10 -1.14
N LEU A 35 -6.38 11.14 -1.23
CA LEU A 35 -5.25 11.34 -0.34
C LEU A 35 -5.71 11.51 1.12
N GLN A 36 -6.82 12.22 1.35
CA GLN A 36 -7.42 12.36 2.68
C GLN A 36 -7.89 11.01 3.23
N ALA A 37 -8.56 10.20 2.42
CA ALA A 37 -9.02 8.86 2.78
C ALA A 37 -7.84 7.94 3.10
N VAL A 38 -6.81 7.94 2.27
CA VAL A 38 -5.59 7.14 2.42
C VAL A 38 -4.82 7.52 3.69
N ARG A 39 -4.70 8.82 4.00
CA ARG A 39 -4.06 9.31 5.23
C ARG A 39 -4.79 8.85 6.49
N GLN A 40 -6.10 8.67 6.42
CA GLN A 40 -6.92 8.11 7.49
C GLN A 40 -6.76 6.58 7.57
N ASN A 41 -6.80 5.88 6.42
CA ASN A 41 -6.64 4.43 6.31
C ASN A 41 -5.99 4.05 4.97
N GLY A 42 -4.79 3.45 5.03
CA GLY A 42 -4.01 3.10 3.83
C GLY A 42 -4.73 2.17 2.85
N LEU A 43 -5.61 1.29 3.36
CA LEU A 43 -6.39 0.36 2.53
C LEU A 43 -7.51 1.04 1.76
N ALA A 44 -7.83 2.32 2.04
CA ALA A 44 -8.77 3.11 1.26
C ALA A 44 -8.33 3.27 -0.21
N LEU A 45 -7.04 3.06 -0.52
CA LEU A 45 -6.51 3.05 -1.88
C LEU A 45 -7.24 2.06 -2.82
N ASP A 46 -7.82 0.98 -2.28
CA ASP A 46 -8.63 0.01 -3.05
C ASP A 46 -9.86 0.64 -3.72
N TYR A 47 -10.34 1.78 -3.20
CA TYR A 47 -11.51 2.48 -3.73
C TYR A 47 -11.14 3.72 -4.54
N ALA A 48 -9.84 4.03 -4.65
CA ALA A 48 -9.37 5.05 -5.57
C ALA A 48 -9.50 4.55 -7.01
N ALA A 49 -9.75 5.49 -7.91
CA ALA A 49 -9.67 5.24 -9.33
C ALA A 49 -8.27 4.74 -9.72
N GLU A 50 -8.19 3.89 -10.75
CA GLU A 50 -6.95 3.25 -11.18
C GLU A 50 -5.81 4.25 -11.40
N ALA A 51 -6.08 5.38 -12.05
CA ALA A 51 -5.10 6.43 -12.29
C ALA A 51 -4.43 6.96 -11.01
N LEU A 52 -5.14 7.01 -9.88
CA LEU A 52 -4.59 7.47 -8.60
C LEU A 52 -3.79 6.39 -7.87
N ARG A 53 -3.92 5.11 -8.23
CA ARG A 53 -3.04 4.03 -7.75
C ARG A 53 -1.66 4.08 -8.39
N HIS A 54 -1.52 4.82 -9.50
CA HIS A 54 -0.25 5.16 -10.13
C HIS A 54 0.38 6.44 -9.58
N ASP A 55 -0.32 7.19 -8.72
CA ASP A 55 0.26 8.36 -8.06
C ASP A 55 1.24 7.89 -6.98
N ARG A 56 2.52 8.22 -7.16
CA ARG A 56 3.60 7.80 -6.26
C ARG A 56 3.39 8.31 -4.83
N GLU A 57 2.90 9.54 -4.65
CA GLU A 57 2.69 10.13 -3.33
C GLU A 57 1.54 9.40 -2.60
N ILE A 58 0.43 9.15 -3.30
CA ILE A 58 -0.70 8.41 -2.73
C ILE A 58 -0.28 6.98 -2.38
N ALA A 59 0.45 6.30 -3.28
CA ALA A 59 0.95 4.96 -3.04
C ALA A 59 1.88 4.91 -1.82
N HIS A 60 2.82 5.85 -1.71
CA HIS A 60 3.72 5.96 -0.58
C HIS A 60 2.97 6.21 0.73
N GLU A 61 2.02 7.16 0.74
CA GLU A 61 1.19 7.41 1.93
C GLU A 61 0.33 6.20 2.32
N ALA A 62 -0.18 5.44 1.34
CA ALA A 62 -0.95 4.23 1.60
C ALA A 62 -0.12 3.17 2.29
N VAL A 63 1.06 2.84 1.75
CA VAL A 63 1.93 1.82 2.36
C VAL A 63 2.51 2.26 3.69
N ARG A 64 2.78 3.55 3.87
CA ARG A 64 3.21 4.13 5.15
C ARG A 64 2.13 4.00 6.23
N LYS A 65 0.86 4.02 5.85
CA LYS A 65 -0.27 3.85 6.76
C LYS A 65 -0.62 2.40 7.03
N ASP A 66 -0.52 1.56 6.02
CA ASP A 66 -0.72 0.12 6.12
C ASP A 66 0.11 -0.58 5.04
N GLY A 67 1.13 -1.35 5.43
CA GLY A 67 2.01 -2.05 4.48
C GLY A 67 1.25 -2.95 3.51
N GLN A 68 0.11 -3.51 3.93
CA GLN A 68 -0.73 -4.37 3.09
C GLN A 68 -1.42 -3.60 1.96
N ALA A 69 -1.43 -2.26 1.99
CA ALA A 69 -1.91 -1.43 0.90
C ALA A 69 -1.07 -1.59 -0.38
N LEU A 70 0.15 -2.15 -0.29
CA LEU A 70 0.99 -2.46 -1.45
C LEU A 70 0.25 -3.30 -2.51
N LYS A 71 -0.69 -4.17 -2.09
CA LYS A 71 -1.52 -4.96 -3.02
C LYS A 71 -2.40 -4.13 -3.95
N TYR A 72 -2.72 -2.89 -3.57
CA TYR A 72 -3.57 -1.97 -4.32
C TYR A 72 -2.78 -0.92 -5.10
N VAL A 73 -1.49 -0.75 -4.79
CA VAL A 73 -0.58 0.08 -5.56
C VAL A 73 -0.45 -0.47 -6.98
N ALA A 74 -0.36 0.41 -7.97
CA ALA A 74 -0.18 -0.02 -9.35
C ALA A 74 1.09 -0.88 -9.50
N LYS A 75 1.05 -1.91 -10.36
CA LYS A 75 2.18 -2.84 -10.57
C LYS A 75 3.50 -2.12 -10.87
N ALA A 76 3.46 -1.03 -11.63
CA ALA A 76 4.64 -0.25 -11.98
C ALA A 76 5.34 0.39 -10.75
N LEU A 77 4.61 0.60 -9.65
CA LEU A 77 5.12 1.11 -8.38
C LEU A 77 5.39 0.00 -7.34
N GLN A 78 4.91 -1.24 -7.56
CA GLN A 78 5.26 -2.40 -6.72
C GLN A 78 6.71 -2.89 -6.91
N GLN A 79 7.40 -2.37 -7.92
CA GLN A 79 8.84 -2.53 -8.13
C GLN A 79 9.64 -1.34 -7.59
N ASP A 80 8.97 -0.28 -7.13
CA ASP A 80 9.65 0.89 -6.59
C ASP A 80 10.26 0.56 -5.23
N ARG A 81 11.59 0.66 -5.15
CA ARG A 81 12.35 0.25 -3.96
C ARG A 81 11.87 0.98 -2.70
N GLU A 82 11.61 2.29 -2.79
CA GLU A 82 11.25 3.08 -1.61
C GLU A 82 9.85 2.70 -1.11
N ILE A 83 8.88 2.56 -2.01
CA ILE A 83 7.52 2.15 -1.66
C ILE A 83 7.51 0.73 -1.08
N VAL A 84 8.26 -0.20 -1.67
CA VAL A 84 8.32 -1.59 -1.19
C VAL A 84 8.99 -1.66 0.18
N LEU A 85 10.12 -0.98 0.37
CA LEU A 85 10.79 -0.93 1.68
C LEU A 85 9.88 -0.32 2.75
N GLU A 86 9.19 0.77 2.43
CA GLU A 86 8.24 1.38 3.38
C GLU A 86 7.10 0.43 3.74
N ALA A 87 6.56 -0.30 2.75
CA ALA A 87 5.58 -1.34 3.00
C ALA A 87 6.12 -2.44 3.93
N MET A 88 7.38 -2.88 3.75
CA MET A 88 7.99 -3.93 4.58
C MET A 88 8.23 -3.45 6.01
N ARG A 89 8.60 -2.18 6.19
CA ARG A 89 8.74 -1.55 7.51
C ARG A 89 7.43 -1.52 8.27
N GLN A 90 6.30 -1.35 7.58
CA GLN A 90 4.98 -1.36 8.19
C GLN A 90 4.44 -2.77 8.42
N ASP A 91 4.54 -3.67 7.44
CA ASP A 91 4.14 -5.07 7.55
C ASP A 91 5.00 -5.97 6.65
N GLY A 92 5.84 -6.80 7.27
CA GLY A 92 6.66 -7.78 6.53
C GLY A 92 5.86 -8.78 5.69
N PHE A 93 4.56 -8.98 5.96
CA PHE A 93 3.68 -9.79 5.11
C PHE A 93 3.39 -9.15 3.76
N ALA A 94 3.59 -7.83 3.62
CA ALA A 94 3.39 -7.14 2.36
C ALA A 94 4.39 -7.61 1.28
N LEU A 95 5.48 -8.31 1.65
CA LEU A 95 6.48 -8.87 0.72
C LEU A 95 5.84 -9.75 -0.36
N ARG A 96 4.71 -10.40 -0.05
CA ARG A 96 3.96 -11.22 -1.00
C ARG A 96 3.40 -10.45 -2.20
N TYR A 97 3.29 -9.12 -2.09
CA TYR A 97 2.77 -8.23 -3.13
C TYR A 97 3.88 -7.50 -3.89
N ALA A 98 5.12 -7.57 -3.40
CA ALA A 98 6.27 -7.07 -4.13
C ALA A 98 6.56 -7.93 -5.37
N ASP A 99 7.21 -7.34 -6.37
CA ASP A 99 7.65 -8.08 -7.55
C ASP A 99 8.66 -9.20 -7.20
N VAL A 100 8.92 -10.11 -8.15
CA VAL A 100 9.87 -11.22 -7.96
C VAL A 100 11.28 -10.70 -7.64
N ALA A 101 11.76 -9.66 -8.33
CA ALA A 101 13.10 -9.12 -8.09
C ALA A 101 13.23 -8.59 -6.65
N GLN A 102 12.21 -7.92 -6.12
CA GLN A 102 12.27 -7.43 -4.73
C GLN A 102 12.16 -8.52 -3.68
N ARG A 103 11.54 -9.66 -4.00
CA ARG A 103 11.56 -10.86 -3.13
C ARG A 103 12.93 -11.56 -3.11
N GLN A 104 13.81 -11.21 -4.03
CA GLN A 104 15.20 -11.67 -4.09
C GLN A 104 16.20 -10.60 -3.61
N ASP A 105 15.74 -9.37 -3.34
CA ASP A 105 16.59 -8.33 -2.78
C ASP A 105 16.84 -8.59 -1.30
N ARG A 106 18.11 -8.86 -0.98
CA ARG A 106 18.53 -9.23 0.37
C ARG A 106 18.21 -8.16 1.41
N GLU A 107 18.31 -6.87 1.08
CA GLU A 107 18.00 -5.80 2.04
C GLU A 107 16.50 -5.73 2.33
N ILE A 108 15.67 -5.80 1.29
CA ILE A 108 14.20 -5.82 1.42
C ILE A 108 13.74 -7.02 2.25
N VAL A 109 14.32 -8.20 1.98
CA VAL A 109 14.00 -9.44 2.72
C VAL A 109 14.40 -9.33 4.19
N LEU A 110 15.61 -8.86 4.49
CA LEU A 110 16.07 -8.68 5.87
C LEU A 110 15.19 -7.67 6.63
N GLU A 111 14.76 -6.59 5.98
CA GLU A 111 13.88 -5.60 6.60
C GLU A 111 12.48 -6.20 6.90
N ALA A 112 11.91 -6.95 5.96
CA ALA A 112 10.63 -7.65 6.15
C ALA A 112 10.68 -8.67 7.30
N MET A 113 11.84 -9.28 7.56
CA MET A 113 12.01 -10.24 8.65
C MET A 113 12.13 -9.56 10.02
N ARG A 114 12.80 -8.41 10.10
CA ARG A 114 12.94 -7.65 11.35
C ARG A 114 11.60 -7.27 11.95
N GLN A 115 10.62 -6.95 11.10
CA GLN A 115 9.30 -6.54 11.56
C GLN A 115 8.45 -7.72 12.05
N ARG A 116 8.45 -8.88 11.37
CA ARG A 116 7.85 -10.16 11.86
C ARG A 116 8.47 -11.38 11.16
N GLY A 117 8.99 -12.35 11.92
CA GLY A 117 9.65 -13.58 11.45
C GLY A 117 8.81 -14.60 10.65
N TYR A 118 7.63 -14.23 10.14
CA TYR A 118 6.75 -15.09 9.33
C TYR A 118 6.74 -14.72 7.83
N SER A 119 7.50 -13.70 7.42
CA SER A 119 7.69 -13.33 6.01
C SER A 119 8.51 -14.35 5.21
N LEU A 120 9.25 -15.24 5.89
CA LEU A 120 10.11 -16.28 5.29
C LEU A 120 9.38 -17.19 4.29
N GLN A 121 8.07 -17.43 4.43
CA GLN A 121 7.35 -18.27 3.46
C GLN A 121 7.29 -17.64 2.05
N PHE A 122 7.48 -16.33 1.92
CA PHE A 122 7.41 -15.60 0.65
C PHE A 122 8.78 -15.23 0.06
N VAL A 123 9.85 -15.48 0.81
CA VAL A 123 11.24 -15.30 0.39
C VAL A 123 11.60 -16.42 -0.60
N ASP A 124 12.47 -16.11 -1.58
CA ASP A 124 13.01 -17.10 -2.50
C ASP A 124 13.81 -18.19 -1.77
N GLU A 125 13.69 -19.45 -2.18
CA GLU A 125 14.40 -20.59 -1.58
C GLU A 125 15.92 -20.40 -1.57
N ALA A 126 16.48 -19.71 -2.57
CA ALA A 126 17.91 -19.42 -2.62
C ALA A 126 18.38 -18.58 -1.42
N LEU A 127 17.54 -17.68 -0.92
CA LEU A 127 17.84 -16.82 0.24
C LEU A 127 17.52 -17.50 1.57
N LYS A 128 16.65 -18.51 1.59
CA LYS A 128 16.37 -19.32 2.80
C LYS A 128 17.55 -20.18 3.25
N GLN A 129 18.60 -20.30 2.44
CA GLN A 129 19.82 -21.03 2.81
C GLN A 129 20.91 -20.11 3.39
N ASP A 130 20.70 -18.79 3.35
CA ASP A 130 21.62 -17.82 3.94
C ASP A 130 21.45 -17.81 5.47
N ARG A 131 22.53 -18.08 6.20
CA ARG A 131 22.56 -18.15 7.67
C ARG A 131 22.37 -16.79 8.36
N GLU A 132 22.42 -15.70 7.60
CA GLU A 132 22.03 -14.39 8.12
C GLU A 132 20.52 -14.11 7.95
N ILE A 133 19.83 -14.95 7.17
CA ILE A 133 18.38 -14.90 6.89
C ILE A 133 17.61 -16.00 7.68
N VAL A 134 18.28 -17.06 8.14
CA VAL A 134 17.65 -18.16 8.94
C VAL A 134 18.35 -18.38 10.26
#